data_AF-A0A7C8IMB1-F1
#
_entry.id   AF-A0A7C8IMB1-F1
#
_cell.length_a   1.000
_cell.length_b   1.000
_cell.length_c   1.000
_cell.angle_alpha   90.00
_cell.angle_beta   90.00
_cell.angle_gamma   90.00
#
_symmetry.space_group_name_H-M   'P 1'
#
loop_
_entity.id
_entity.type
_entity.pdbx_description
1 polymer ?
#
loop_
_entity_poly.entity_id
_entity_poly.type
_entity_poly.pdbx_seq_one_letter_code
_entity_poly.pdbx_strand_id
1 'polypeptide(L)'
;MSHSDLRNTGNHGIDSGSETPPQPGFYEAGQPYDAIQYHEPSYHSHHDDFTTHQYSPPQEYFVPQEYVTPQGYVTPQGYATPQDSHLPKGYGDGPRQTETKWTEVKMATEKPPPNGSCVVFLLAMIILLSRLEGRPLSTWTIAVSPNAVIAILSIASKASLIYALGQTISQLKWLHLLRKPDSLEDLQHYDDASRGPLGAIRMFWTVRSASFIAYLGCITILLALAFEPFSQQLLHFDEQVIAYPEQRSSVPFSTAYDFGAQGVDGVSAVIVGPRDNQMKAAVVNGIYDVVKDPPFDCPGSTCSYPPVTSFGVCSECEDITATIKKTKMNTTFGEIWTLRTPSNLTLQASASYDAHSGFKHTLANATAETINTQFGGLGMPVRTGIVRFPERSTGLTTTSNWMDTMQAYECTISFCGHRYSNWKTTNGTLIHGDDEVIKLNNTDVAADGEPWYRDLPPLNPSESLDTGNGNNSFRIYYIDGENMANILTSVFVVSGAIAANQQIGPSALYDSTNIPATMDNVAKGMSYRMMSGPNSTTTHGEVYGTQTYIRVRWSWIALPIALVVASSFCLIAVIILTRQARQVIWKSSLTPLLLPDVSYPLTGVRRKPFGNLPQLRSRTRTIASHLTK
;
A
#
# COMPACT_ATOMS: atom_id res chain seq x y z
N MET A 1 34.27 50.43 -36.56
CA MET A 1 33.55 50.60 -37.85
C MET A 1 32.08 50.88 -37.52
N SER A 2 31.59 52.04 -38.00
CA SER A 2 30.21 52.59 -38.11
C SER A 2 29.20 52.34 -36.96
N HIS A 3 28.79 53.37 -36.22
CA HIS A 3 27.79 54.43 -36.54
C HIS A 3 26.33 53.95 -36.58
N SER A 4 25.51 54.50 -35.68
CA SER A 4 24.41 55.41 -36.07
C SER A 4 23.77 56.09 -34.84
N ASP A 5 23.93 57.41 -34.79
CA ASP A 5 23.27 58.39 -33.91
C ASP A 5 21.77 58.56 -34.23
N LEU A 6 20.99 59.06 -33.26
CA LEU A 6 19.89 60.03 -33.51
C LEU A 6 19.52 60.85 -32.24
N ARG A 7 20.07 62.07 -32.19
CA ARG A 7 19.56 63.39 -31.74
C ARG A 7 18.39 63.52 -30.73
N ASN A 8 18.74 64.00 -29.53
CA ASN A 8 18.57 65.37 -28.98
C ASN A 8 17.35 66.27 -29.35
N THR A 9 16.57 66.70 -28.33
CA THR A 9 15.93 68.03 -28.07
C THR A 9 15.14 67.91 -26.74
N GLY A 10 15.12 68.81 -25.75
CA GLY A 10 15.64 70.15 -25.54
C GLY A 10 15.33 70.62 -24.10
N ASN A 11 16.10 71.58 -23.61
CA ASN A 11 16.02 72.24 -22.30
C ASN A 11 14.73 73.04 -22.07
N HIS A 12 14.26 73.12 -20.82
CA HIS A 12 13.90 74.36 -20.12
C HIS A 12 13.82 74.10 -18.60
N GLY A 13 14.43 74.98 -17.81
CA GLY A 13 14.42 74.94 -16.34
C GLY A 13 13.62 76.09 -15.70
N ILE A 14 13.73 76.15 -14.36
CA ILE A 14 13.28 77.20 -13.43
C ILE A 14 11.77 77.06 -13.07
N ASP A 15 11.28 77.00 -11.82
CA ASP A 15 11.63 77.76 -10.62
C ASP A 15 11.16 77.09 -9.30
N SER A 16 11.75 77.56 -8.21
CA SER A 16 11.46 77.26 -6.79
C SER A 16 10.20 77.97 -6.25
N GLY A 17 9.46 77.30 -5.35
CA GLY A 17 8.37 77.91 -4.58
C GLY A 17 7.96 77.08 -3.36
N SER A 18 8.31 77.57 -2.17
CA SER A 18 7.89 77.09 -0.86
C SER A 18 6.44 77.48 -0.54
N GLU A 19 5.64 76.59 0.03
CA GLU A 19 4.55 76.97 0.96
C GLU A 19 4.01 75.74 1.72
N THR A 20 3.96 75.88 3.04
CA THR A 20 3.24 75.01 4.02
C THR A 20 2.13 75.84 4.66
N PRO A 21 1.20 75.25 5.43
CA PRO A 21 0.10 74.33 5.11
C PRO A 21 -1.28 75.02 5.35
N PRO A 22 -2.43 74.32 5.26
CA PRO A 22 -3.28 74.30 6.46
C PRO A 22 -4.08 73.00 6.70
N GLN A 23 -4.33 72.71 7.98
CA GLN A 23 -5.48 71.96 8.48
C GLN A 23 -6.42 72.95 9.21
N PRO A 24 -7.63 72.59 9.71
CA PRO A 24 -8.55 71.47 9.42
C PRO A 24 -10.00 71.94 9.15
N GLY A 25 -10.90 71.04 8.71
CA GLY A 25 -12.33 71.33 8.62
C GLY A 25 -13.22 70.07 8.72
N PHE A 26 -13.99 69.99 9.80
CA PHE A 26 -15.13 69.07 10.03
C PHE A 26 -16.32 69.46 9.13
N TYR A 27 -17.09 68.49 8.60
CA TYR A 27 -18.58 68.40 8.45
C TYR A 27 -18.88 67.04 7.74
N GLU A 28 -19.47 66.03 8.38
CA GLU A 28 -20.90 65.73 8.63
C GLU A 28 -21.54 64.80 7.56
N ALA A 29 -22.31 63.81 8.04
CA ALA A 29 -22.71 62.59 7.34
C ALA A 29 -24.00 62.74 6.51
N GLY A 30 -24.12 61.95 5.42
CA GLY A 30 -25.40 61.82 4.68
C GLY A 30 -25.39 60.94 3.41
N GLN A 31 -25.45 59.61 3.59
CA GLN A 31 -26.03 58.54 2.71
C GLN A 31 -25.64 58.47 1.19
N PRO A 32 -26.14 57.47 0.42
CA PRO A 32 -25.49 56.17 0.21
C PRO A 32 -25.04 55.97 -1.26
N TYR A 33 -24.00 55.15 -1.49
CA TYR A 33 -23.53 54.81 -2.84
C TYR A 33 -24.06 53.44 -3.30
N ASP A 34 -24.46 53.41 -4.57
CA ASP A 34 -25.16 52.36 -5.30
C ASP A 34 -24.45 50.99 -5.33
N ALA A 35 -25.26 49.94 -5.17
CA ALA A 35 -24.87 48.55 -5.33
C ALA A 35 -24.95 48.13 -6.82
N ILE A 36 -23.85 47.59 -7.34
CA ILE A 36 -23.80 46.96 -8.66
C ILE A 36 -24.46 45.58 -8.57
N GLN A 37 -25.51 45.39 -9.37
CA GLN A 37 -26.26 44.15 -9.53
C GLN A 37 -25.43 43.05 -10.21
N TYR A 38 -25.45 41.84 -9.63
CA TYR A 38 -25.35 40.60 -10.39
C TYR A 38 -26.51 39.68 -10.03
N HIS A 39 -27.20 39.20 -11.06
CA HIS A 39 -28.38 38.36 -11.01
C HIS A 39 -28.05 36.94 -10.53
N GLU A 40 -28.72 36.48 -9.47
CA GLU A 40 -28.96 35.06 -9.18
C GLU A 40 -30.25 34.58 -9.88
N PRO A 41 -30.33 33.28 -10.20
CA PRO A 41 -31.58 32.53 -10.11
C PRO A 41 -31.51 31.48 -9.00
N SER A 42 -32.45 31.65 -8.07
CA SER A 42 -32.94 30.80 -6.99
C SER A 42 -33.02 29.30 -7.25
N TYR A 43 -32.78 28.48 -6.22
CA TYR A 43 -33.67 27.35 -5.88
C TYR A 43 -33.66 27.01 -4.37
N HIS A 44 -34.85 26.66 -3.89
CA HIS A 44 -35.30 26.49 -2.50
C HIS A 44 -34.63 25.36 -1.70
N SER A 45 -34.54 25.61 -0.38
CA SER A 45 -34.20 24.70 0.71
C SER A 45 -35.31 23.70 1.06
N HIS A 46 -34.95 22.47 1.43
CA HIS A 46 -35.68 21.68 2.43
C HIS A 46 -34.72 20.85 3.29
N HIS A 47 -34.97 20.92 4.60
CA HIS A 47 -34.42 20.11 5.70
C HIS A 47 -34.58 18.59 5.49
N ASP A 48 -33.61 17.78 5.94
CA ASP A 48 -33.70 16.98 7.18
C ASP A 48 -32.55 15.97 7.33
N ASP A 49 -32.35 15.59 8.60
CA ASP A 49 -31.43 14.64 9.22
C ASP A 49 -30.95 13.43 8.40
N PHE A 50 -29.67 13.06 8.58
CA PHE A 50 -29.16 11.72 8.26
C PHE A 50 -28.41 11.08 9.42
N THR A 51 -29.08 10.08 10.01
CA THR A 51 -28.50 9.00 10.78
C THR A 51 -27.81 7.97 9.86
N THR A 52 -26.82 7.31 10.43
CA THR A 52 -26.07 6.13 10.00
C THR A 52 -26.70 5.22 8.94
N HIS A 53 -26.01 5.02 7.80
CA HIS A 53 -26.18 3.82 6.97
C HIS A 53 -24.86 3.35 6.34
N GLN A 54 -24.68 2.03 6.38
CA GLN A 54 -23.64 1.21 5.75
C GLN A 54 -23.48 1.50 4.24
N TYR A 55 -22.24 1.57 3.78
CA TYR A 55 -21.90 1.54 2.35
C TYR A 55 -21.41 0.15 1.93
N SER A 56 -22.17 -0.48 1.03
CA SER A 56 -21.74 -1.54 0.11
C SER A 56 -21.73 -0.97 -1.33
N PRO A 57 -20.94 -1.50 -2.27
CA PRO A 57 -20.62 -0.84 -3.54
C PRO A 57 -21.52 -1.25 -4.74
N PRO A 58 -21.68 -0.38 -5.77
CA PRO A 58 -21.97 -0.74 -7.16
C PRO A 58 -20.80 -0.27 -8.09
N GLN A 59 -20.52 -0.72 -9.32
CA GLN A 59 -21.09 -1.61 -10.35
C GLN A 59 -19.90 -1.93 -11.30
N GLU A 60 -19.64 -3.16 -11.72
CA GLU A 60 -20.25 -3.92 -12.85
C GLU A 60 -19.94 -3.36 -14.25
N TYR A 61 -19.24 -4.18 -15.04
CA TYR A 61 -18.76 -3.92 -16.41
C TYR A 61 -19.79 -4.36 -17.47
N PHE A 62 -19.78 -3.65 -18.60
CA PHE A 62 -20.59 -3.83 -19.81
C PHE A 62 -20.47 -5.22 -20.49
N VAL A 63 -21.61 -5.70 -21.00
CA VAL A 63 -21.78 -6.87 -21.88
C VAL A 63 -22.24 -6.39 -23.26
N PRO A 64 -22.00 -7.15 -24.35
CA PRO A 64 -23.01 -7.29 -25.39
C PRO A 64 -23.42 -8.76 -25.61
N GLN A 65 -24.74 -8.97 -25.51
CA GLN A 65 -25.64 -9.75 -26.38
C GLN A 65 -24.99 -10.75 -27.38
N GLU A 66 -25.52 -11.92 -27.69
CA GLU A 66 -26.80 -12.59 -27.44
C GLU A 66 -26.65 -13.99 -28.07
N TYR A 67 -27.10 -15.06 -27.44
CA TYR A 67 -27.78 -16.14 -28.17
C TYR A 67 -28.77 -16.80 -27.22
N VAL A 68 -30.03 -16.42 -27.45
CA VAL A 68 -31.24 -16.95 -26.85
C VAL A 68 -31.34 -18.45 -27.12
N THR A 69 -31.36 -19.24 -26.04
CA THR A 69 -31.99 -20.57 -25.97
C THR A 69 -33.50 -20.47 -26.19
N PRO A 70 -34.20 -21.56 -26.51
CA PRO A 70 -35.13 -22.00 -25.46
C PRO A 70 -35.22 -23.51 -25.26
N GLN A 71 -35.22 -23.87 -23.96
CA GLN A 71 -36.00 -24.97 -23.39
C GLN A 71 -37.46 -24.86 -23.91
N GLY A 72 -38.15 -25.93 -24.30
CA GLY A 72 -38.37 -27.17 -23.57
C GLY A 72 -39.87 -27.27 -23.29
N TYR A 73 -40.45 -28.47 -23.34
CA TYR A 73 -41.75 -28.75 -22.72
C TYR A 73 -41.87 -30.23 -22.35
N VAL A 74 -42.70 -30.44 -21.34
CA VAL A 74 -42.67 -31.49 -20.33
C VAL A 74 -43.95 -32.33 -20.41
N THR A 75 -43.80 -33.67 -20.52
CA THR A 75 -44.67 -34.79 -19.98
C THR A 75 -46.16 -34.90 -20.38
N PRO A 76 -46.96 -35.93 -19.99
CA PRO A 76 -46.76 -37.38 -19.68
C PRO A 76 -47.83 -38.33 -20.34
N GLN A 77 -47.66 -39.65 -20.13
CA GLN A 77 -48.65 -40.77 -20.07
C GLN A 77 -49.55 -41.19 -21.28
N GLY A 78 -49.35 -42.45 -21.73
CA GLY A 78 -50.40 -43.47 -21.94
C GLY A 78 -51.04 -43.67 -23.34
N TYR A 79 -50.78 -44.86 -23.95
CA TYR A 79 -51.54 -45.64 -24.97
C TYR A 79 -52.04 -44.93 -26.26
N ALA A 80 -52.08 -45.44 -27.50
CA ALA A 80 -51.82 -46.72 -28.17
C ALA A 80 -51.63 -46.49 -29.71
N THR A 81 -51.14 -47.53 -30.40
CA THR A 81 -50.95 -47.82 -31.86
C THR A 81 -52.13 -47.52 -32.82
N PRO A 82 -52.05 -47.74 -34.18
CA PRO A 82 -50.93 -47.87 -35.14
C PRO A 82 -51.17 -47.18 -36.54
N GLN A 83 -50.23 -47.41 -37.48
CA GLN A 83 -50.43 -47.80 -38.90
C GLN A 83 -50.14 -46.85 -40.10
N ASP A 84 -49.50 -47.49 -41.08
CA ASP A 84 -49.49 -47.32 -42.55
C ASP A 84 -48.46 -46.43 -43.29
N SER A 85 -47.47 -47.18 -43.80
CA SER A 85 -46.76 -47.16 -45.09
C SER A 85 -47.23 -46.24 -46.22
N HIS A 86 -46.26 -45.70 -46.99
CA HIS A 86 -46.22 -45.76 -48.48
C HIS A 86 -44.80 -45.47 -49.05
N LEU A 87 -44.42 -46.23 -50.09
CA LEU A 87 -43.21 -46.11 -50.95
C LEU A 87 -43.46 -45.18 -52.15
N PRO A 88 -42.40 -44.69 -52.84
CA PRO A 88 -42.26 -45.09 -54.25
C PRO A 88 -40.82 -45.29 -54.80
N LYS A 89 -40.81 -45.79 -56.06
CA LYS A 89 -39.80 -46.47 -56.89
C LYS A 89 -38.77 -45.58 -57.63
N GLY A 90 -37.66 -46.20 -58.09
CA GLY A 90 -36.88 -45.77 -59.26
C GLY A 90 -35.64 -46.66 -59.55
N TYR A 91 -35.54 -47.21 -60.76
CA TYR A 91 -34.57 -48.23 -61.25
C TYR A 91 -33.74 -47.66 -62.41
N GLY A 92 -32.45 -48.02 -62.54
CA GLY A 92 -31.67 -47.78 -63.78
C GLY A 92 -30.13 -47.83 -63.69
N ASP A 93 -29.56 -48.93 -64.22
CA ASP A 93 -28.26 -49.19 -64.90
C ASP A 93 -26.85 -49.10 -64.20
N GLY A 94 -26.08 -50.21 -64.35
CA GLY A 94 -24.73 -50.52 -63.77
C GLY A 94 -23.53 -50.19 -64.69
N PRO A 95 -22.38 -50.95 -64.76
CA PRO A 95 -21.89 -52.12 -64.00
C PRO A 95 -20.40 -52.00 -63.47
N ARG A 96 -19.91 -53.07 -62.79
CA ARG A 96 -18.52 -53.47 -62.37
C ARG A 96 -17.32 -52.54 -62.65
N GLN A 97 -16.52 -52.25 -61.60
CA GLN A 97 -15.03 -52.21 -61.61
C GLN A 97 -14.48 -52.10 -60.16
N THR A 98 -13.82 -53.15 -59.65
CA THR A 98 -12.36 -53.27 -59.35
C THR A 98 -11.88 -52.74 -57.99
N GLU A 99 -11.12 -53.59 -57.31
CA GLU A 99 -10.43 -53.39 -56.04
C GLU A 99 -9.80 -51.99 -55.87
N THR A 100 -10.15 -51.31 -54.79
CA THR A 100 -9.28 -50.31 -54.16
C THR A 100 -8.78 -50.85 -52.84
N LYS A 101 -7.64 -51.54 -52.96
CA LYS A 101 -6.50 -51.58 -52.04
C LYS A 101 -6.59 -50.51 -50.94
N TRP A 102 -7.11 -50.89 -49.77
CA TRP A 102 -6.97 -50.10 -48.56
C TRP A 102 -5.51 -50.14 -48.13
N THR A 103 -4.87 -48.99 -48.34
CA THR A 103 -3.54 -48.61 -47.90
C THR A 103 -3.44 -48.74 -46.38
N GLU A 104 -2.49 -49.58 -45.96
CA GLU A 104 -1.60 -49.39 -44.80
C GLU A 104 -2.09 -48.43 -43.70
N VAL A 105 -2.99 -48.92 -42.85
CA VAL A 105 -3.01 -48.46 -41.46
C VAL A 105 -1.72 -48.96 -40.83
N LYS A 106 -0.69 -48.11 -40.86
CA LYS A 106 0.54 -48.28 -40.10
C LYS A 106 0.16 -48.80 -38.71
N MET A 107 0.63 -50.02 -38.41
CA MET A 107 0.64 -50.56 -37.06
C MET A 107 1.12 -49.45 -36.15
N ALA A 108 0.27 -49.07 -35.20
CA ALA A 108 0.62 -48.13 -34.16
C ALA A 108 1.96 -48.58 -33.58
N THR A 109 2.99 -47.79 -33.87
CA THR A 109 4.22 -47.74 -33.10
C THR A 109 3.83 -47.82 -31.65
N GLU A 110 4.30 -48.89 -31.01
CA GLU A 110 4.36 -49.15 -29.58
C GLU A 110 4.09 -47.87 -28.76
N LYS A 111 2.81 -47.62 -28.44
CA LYS A 111 2.46 -46.52 -27.54
C LYS A 111 3.12 -46.86 -26.20
N PRO A 112 3.89 -45.95 -25.58
CA PRO A 112 4.46 -46.19 -24.26
C PRO A 112 3.33 -46.64 -23.32
N PRO A 113 3.62 -47.51 -22.33
CA PRO A 113 2.60 -47.89 -21.35
C PRO A 113 1.97 -46.61 -20.80
N PRO A 114 0.64 -46.54 -20.61
CA PRO A 114 -0.06 -45.32 -20.18
C PRO A 114 0.46 -44.70 -18.87
N ASN A 115 1.29 -45.44 -18.12
CA ASN A 115 1.95 -44.99 -16.90
C ASN A 115 3.20 -44.13 -17.16
N GLY A 116 3.78 -44.18 -18.35
CA GLY A 116 4.94 -43.35 -18.68
C GLY A 116 4.61 -41.85 -18.65
N SER A 117 3.38 -41.48 -19.04
CA SER A 117 2.97 -40.07 -19.08
C SER A 117 2.77 -39.46 -17.68
N CYS A 118 2.21 -40.18 -16.71
CA CYS A 118 2.05 -39.64 -15.35
C CYS A 118 3.39 -39.39 -14.66
N VAL A 119 4.38 -40.28 -14.86
CA VAL A 119 5.74 -40.09 -14.35
C VAL A 119 6.41 -38.88 -15.01
N VAL A 120 6.26 -38.70 -16.32
CA VAL A 120 6.82 -37.55 -17.05
C VAL A 120 6.24 -36.22 -16.54
N PHE A 121 4.92 -36.13 -16.35
CA PHE A 121 4.30 -34.91 -15.82
C PHE A 121 4.71 -34.62 -14.37
N LEU A 122 4.84 -35.66 -13.53
CA LEU A 122 5.32 -35.50 -12.15
C LEU A 122 6.78 -35.03 -12.11
N LEU A 123 7.65 -35.59 -12.96
CA LEU A 123 9.05 -35.15 -13.07
C LEU A 123 9.14 -33.71 -13.58
N ALA A 124 8.33 -33.33 -14.57
CA ALA A 124 8.26 -31.95 -15.06
C ALA A 124 7.84 -30.99 -13.94
N MET A 125 6.87 -31.37 -13.11
CA MET A 125 6.44 -30.61 -11.94
C MET A 125 7.57 -30.47 -10.90
N ILE A 126 8.29 -31.54 -10.57
CA ILE A 126 9.45 -31.52 -9.64
C ILE A 126 10.56 -30.60 -10.17
N ILE A 127 10.87 -30.69 -11.46
CA ILE A 127 11.90 -29.85 -12.10
C ILE A 127 11.47 -28.38 -12.04
N LEU A 128 10.22 -28.07 -12.36
CA LEU A 128 9.70 -26.71 -12.26
C LEU A 128 9.82 -26.15 -10.84
N LEU A 129 9.39 -26.91 -9.83
CA LEU A 129 9.45 -26.50 -8.43
C LEU A 129 10.87 -26.26 -7.95
N SER A 130 11.81 -27.14 -8.30
CA SER A 130 13.23 -26.94 -7.94
C SER A 130 13.86 -25.72 -8.62
N ARG A 131 13.32 -25.26 -9.76
CA ARG A 131 13.73 -24.01 -10.41
C ARG A 131 13.08 -22.77 -9.80
N LEU A 132 11.91 -22.90 -9.17
CA LEU A 132 11.17 -21.80 -8.56
C LEU A 132 11.61 -21.50 -7.12
N GLU A 133 12.17 -22.48 -6.42
CA GLU A 133 12.59 -22.33 -5.01
C GLU A 133 13.51 -21.12 -4.82
N GLY A 134 13.12 -20.23 -3.90
CA GLY A 134 13.94 -19.09 -3.46
C GLY A 134 14.05 -17.97 -4.48
N ARG A 135 13.25 -17.98 -5.55
CA ARG A 135 13.23 -16.89 -6.54
C ARG A 135 12.15 -15.86 -6.23
N PRO A 136 12.41 -14.57 -6.51
CA PRO A 136 11.38 -13.55 -6.37
C PRO A 136 10.32 -13.72 -7.47
N LEU A 137 9.06 -13.43 -7.13
CA LEU A 137 7.92 -13.55 -8.06
C LEU A 137 8.09 -12.66 -9.29
N SER A 138 8.82 -11.55 -9.17
CA SER A 138 9.14 -10.63 -10.27
C SER A 138 9.94 -11.28 -11.41
N THR A 139 10.67 -12.38 -11.13
CA THR A 139 11.41 -13.12 -12.18
C THR A 139 10.50 -13.97 -13.07
N TRP A 140 9.24 -14.15 -12.68
CA TRP A 140 8.27 -14.89 -13.47
C TRP A 140 7.70 -14.02 -14.58
N THR A 141 8.13 -14.27 -15.82
CA THR A 141 7.73 -13.50 -17.01
C THR A 141 6.62 -14.14 -17.85
N ILE A 142 6.20 -15.36 -17.49
CA ILE A 142 5.16 -16.10 -18.22
C ILE A 142 3.78 -15.54 -17.83
N ALA A 143 2.90 -15.34 -18.81
CA ALA A 143 1.56 -14.78 -18.58
C ALA A 143 0.67 -15.63 -17.65
N VAL A 144 0.90 -16.94 -17.60
CA VAL A 144 0.17 -17.88 -16.74
C VAL A 144 0.83 -17.93 -15.36
N SER A 145 0.06 -17.87 -14.28
CA SER A 145 0.63 -17.88 -12.91
C SER A 145 1.33 -19.22 -12.59
N PRO A 146 2.34 -19.23 -11.70
CA PRO A 146 3.02 -20.46 -11.28
C PRO A 146 2.05 -21.54 -10.76
N ASN A 147 1.04 -21.13 -9.99
CA ASN A 147 -0.02 -22.01 -9.49
C ASN A 147 -0.82 -22.66 -10.63
N ALA A 148 -1.13 -21.92 -11.68
CA ALA A 148 -1.86 -22.45 -12.83
C ALA A 148 -1.03 -23.47 -13.61
N VAL A 149 0.28 -23.26 -13.78
CA VAL A 149 1.16 -24.24 -14.45
C VAL A 149 1.22 -25.55 -13.65
N ILE A 150 1.36 -25.48 -12.32
CA ILE A 150 1.35 -26.67 -11.45
C ILE A 150 -0.01 -27.38 -11.52
N ALA A 151 -1.12 -26.62 -11.51
CA ALA A 151 -2.45 -27.20 -11.64
C ALA A 151 -2.61 -27.97 -12.97
N ILE A 152 -2.15 -27.42 -14.09
CA ILE A 152 -2.21 -28.08 -15.41
C ILE A 152 -1.40 -29.38 -15.42
N LEU A 153 -0.14 -29.33 -14.94
CA LEU A 153 0.72 -30.53 -14.85
C LEU A 153 0.13 -31.59 -13.92
N SER A 154 -0.46 -31.16 -12.79
CA SER A 154 -1.17 -32.00 -11.83
C SER A 154 -2.37 -32.70 -12.46
N ILE A 155 -3.23 -31.96 -13.18
CA ILE A 155 -4.41 -32.50 -13.88
C ILE A 155 -3.97 -33.55 -14.92
N ALA A 156 -2.95 -33.24 -15.72
CA ALA A 156 -2.44 -34.17 -16.73
C ALA A 156 -1.84 -35.44 -16.09
N SER A 157 -1.10 -35.31 -14.98
CA SER A 157 -0.56 -36.43 -14.21
C SER A 157 -1.66 -37.30 -13.60
N LYS A 158 -2.67 -36.69 -12.98
CA LYS A 158 -3.82 -37.40 -12.39
C LYS A 158 -4.64 -38.12 -13.45
N ALA A 159 -4.96 -37.47 -14.56
CA ALA A 159 -5.76 -38.05 -15.63
C ALA A 159 -5.07 -39.28 -16.25
N SER A 160 -3.76 -39.17 -16.52
CA SER A 160 -2.97 -40.30 -17.03
C SER A 160 -2.86 -41.45 -16.01
N LEU A 161 -2.68 -41.13 -14.73
CA LEU A 161 -2.66 -42.10 -13.63
C LEU A 161 -3.99 -42.87 -13.49
N ILE A 162 -5.12 -42.16 -13.53
CA ILE A 162 -6.45 -42.77 -13.43
C ILE A 162 -6.74 -43.63 -14.66
N TYR A 163 -6.39 -43.16 -15.86
CA TYR A 163 -6.53 -43.95 -17.09
C TYR A 163 -5.73 -45.25 -17.02
N ALA A 164 -4.47 -45.17 -16.60
CA ALA A 164 -3.61 -46.33 -16.36
C ALA A 164 -4.23 -47.33 -15.38
N LEU A 165 -4.67 -46.86 -14.21
CA LEU A 165 -5.30 -47.69 -13.19
C LEU A 165 -6.58 -48.35 -13.71
N GLY A 166 -7.44 -47.62 -14.43
CA GLY A 166 -8.64 -48.16 -15.04
C GLY A 166 -8.32 -49.37 -15.93
N GLN A 167 -7.31 -49.26 -16.81
CA GLN A 167 -6.89 -50.38 -17.65
C GLN A 167 -6.34 -51.56 -16.85
N THR A 168 -5.65 -51.31 -15.72
CA THR A 168 -5.14 -52.40 -14.86
C THR A 168 -6.26 -53.14 -14.13
N ILE A 169 -7.26 -52.42 -13.60
CA ILE A 169 -8.44 -53.00 -12.95
C ILE A 169 -9.28 -53.76 -13.98
N SER A 170 -9.47 -53.21 -15.18
CA SER A 170 -10.15 -53.91 -16.26
C SER A 170 -9.42 -55.19 -16.70
N GLN A 171 -8.10 -55.28 -16.57
CA GLN A 171 -7.38 -56.54 -16.85
C GLN A 171 -7.51 -57.54 -15.68
N LEU A 172 -7.57 -57.05 -14.43
CA LEU A 172 -7.75 -57.88 -13.24
C LEU A 172 -9.10 -58.62 -13.23
N LYS A 173 -10.16 -58.04 -13.83
CA LYS A 173 -11.47 -58.69 -13.96
C LYS A 173 -11.38 -60.08 -14.60
N TRP A 174 -10.60 -60.18 -15.67
CA TRP A 174 -10.40 -61.43 -16.41
C TRP A 174 -9.56 -62.42 -15.60
N LEU A 175 -8.50 -61.94 -14.94
CA LEU A 175 -7.65 -62.77 -14.09
C LEU A 175 -8.42 -63.36 -12.91
N HIS A 176 -9.36 -62.60 -12.34
CA HIS A 176 -10.23 -63.03 -11.26
C HIS A 176 -11.15 -64.18 -11.72
N LEU A 177 -11.84 -64.01 -12.85
CA LEU A 177 -12.77 -64.99 -13.41
C LEU A 177 -12.14 -66.37 -13.66
N LEU A 178 -10.85 -66.44 -14.02
CA LEU A 178 -10.18 -67.74 -14.24
C LEU A 178 -9.69 -68.41 -12.96
N ARG A 179 -9.44 -67.63 -11.91
CA ARG A 179 -8.98 -68.16 -10.63
C ARG A 179 -10.16 -68.62 -9.77
N LYS A 180 -11.25 -67.88 -9.79
CA LYS A 180 -12.49 -68.17 -9.07
C LYS A 180 -13.70 -67.77 -9.92
N PRO A 181 -14.43 -68.74 -10.49
CA PRO A 181 -15.68 -68.49 -11.19
C PRO A 181 -16.81 -68.37 -10.14
N ASP A 182 -16.86 -67.25 -9.41
CA ASP A 182 -17.84 -67.04 -8.34
C ASP A 182 -19.17 -66.48 -8.92
N SER A 183 -19.21 -65.25 -9.47
CA SER A 183 -20.42 -64.63 -10.06
C SER A 183 -20.11 -63.74 -11.27
N LEU A 184 -21.05 -63.67 -12.21
CA LEU A 184 -21.05 -62.71 -13.34
C LEU A 184 -21.20 -61.26 -12.89
N GLU A 185 -21.85 -61.03 -11.74
CA GLU A 185 -22.06 -59.72 -11.14
C GLU A 185 -20.73 -59.08 -10.69
N ASP A 186 -19.77 -59.89 -10.25
CA ASP A 186 -18.41 -59.43 -9.90
C ASP A 186 -17.73 -58.76 -11.10
N LEU A 187 -18.00 -59.24 -12.33
CA LEU A 187 -17.44 -58.65 -13.55
C LEU A 187 -17.91 -57.21 -13.77
N GLN A 188 -19.18 -56.92 -13.45
CA GLN A 188 -19.73 -55.57 -13.49
C GLN A 188 -19.10 -54.69 -12.41
N HIS A 189 -18.89 -55.20 -11.20
CA HIS A 189 -18.24 -54.45 -10.13
C HIS A 189 -16.79 -54.06 -10.44
N TYR A 190 -16.00 -54.93 -11.09
CA TYR A 190 -14.67 -54.57 -11.58
C TYR A 190 -14.72 -53.51 -12.69
N ASP A 191 -15.71 -53.60 -13.59
CA ASP A 191 -15.87 -52.62 -14.67
C ASP A 191 -16.28 -51.24 -14.12
N ASP A 192 -17.23 -51.20 -13.20
CA ASP A 192 -17.64 -50.01 -12.46
C ASP A 192 -16.45 -49.40 -11.70
N ALA A 193 -15.65 -50.22 -11.02
CA ALA A 193 -14.46 -49.77 -10.28
C ALA A 193 -13.39 -49.16 -11.19
N SER A 194 -13.24 -49.66 -12.42
CA SER A 194 -12.29 -49.12 -13.39
C SER A 194 -12.71 -47.76 -13.98
N ARG A 195 -13.99 -47.38 -13.84
CA ARG A 195 -14.57 -46.16 -14.43
C ARG A 195 -14.63 -44.97 -13.48
N GLY A 196 -14.38 -45.17 -12.19
CA GLY A 196 -14.35 -44.04 -11.26
C GLY A 196 -14.40 -44.39 -9.78
N PRO A 197 -14.35 -43.37 -8.92
CA PRO A 197 -14.28 -43.53 -7.47
C PRO A 197 -15.52 -44.20 -6.87
N LEU A 198 -16.72 -43.93 -7.39
CA LEU A 198 -17.95 -44.55 -6.87
C LEU A 198 -17.97 -46.07 -7.08
N GLY A 199 -17.53 -46.56 -8.23
CA GLY A 199 -17.37 -47.99 -8.47
C GLY A 199 -16.28 -48.60 -7.59
N ALA A 200 -15.16 -47.87 -7.41
CA ALA A 200 -14.05 -48.31 -6.56
C ALA A 200 -14.47 -48.45 -5.09
N ILE A 201 -15.34 -47.56 -4.59
CA ILE A 201 -15.95 -47.63 -3.26
C ILE A 201 -16.84 -48.87 -3.13
N ARG A 202 -17.75 -49.08 -4.09
CA ARG A 202 -18.69 -50.22 -4.05
C ARG A 202 -17.97 -51.56 -4.01
N MET A 203 -16.85 -51.68 -4.72
CA MET A 203 -16.06 -52.90 -4.82
C MET A 203 -15.55 -53.44 -3.47
N PHE A 204 -15.36 -52.59 -2.45
CA PHE A 204 -14.96 -53.05 -1.11
C PHE A 204 -16.02 -53.88 -0.40
N TRP A 205 -17.30 -53.64 -0.68
CA TRP A 205 -18.42 -54.34 -0.02
C TRP A 205 -19.06 -55.41 -0.90
N THR A 206 -18.95 -55.30 -2.22
CA THR A 206 -19.60 -56.24 -3.14
C THR A 206 -18.74 -57.45 -3.47
N VAL A 207 -17.45 -57.27 -3.82
CA VAL A 207 -16.57 -58.36 -4.26
C VAL A 207 -15.59 -58.75 -3.17
N ARG A 208 -16.00 -59.62 -2.24
CA ARG A 208 -15.20 -60.02 -1.07
C ARG A 208 -14.02 -60.95 -1.41
N SER A 209 -14.00 -61.54 -2.61
CA SER A 209 -12.95 -62.43 -3.11
C SER A 209 -11.92 -61.73 -4.00
N ALA A 210 -11.96 -60.39 -4.09
CA ALA A 210 -11.06 -59.62 -4.93
C ALA A 210 -9.59 -59.75 -4.52
N SER A 211 -8.68 -59.66 -5.51
CA SER A 211 -7.24 -59.74 -5.25
C SER A 211 -6.73 -58.50 -4.52
N PHE A 212 -5.69 -58.63 -3.69
CA PHE A 212 -5.06 -57.50 -2.98
C PHE A 212 -4.70 -56.34 -3.90
N ILE A 213 -4.22 -56.62 -5.12
CA ILE A 213 -3.84 -55.60 -6.11
C ILE A 213 -5.08 -54.83 -6.61
N ALA A 214 -6.24 -55.47 -6.69
CA ALA A 214 -7.49 -54.81 -7.06
C ALA A 214 -7.95 -53.82 -5.99
N TYR A 215 -7.85 -54.20 -4.72
CA TYR A 215 -8.10 -53.28 -3.60
C TYR A 215 -7.09 -52.14 -3.57
N LEU A 216 -5.79 -52.40 -3.78
CA LEU A 216 -4.76 -51.36 -3.89
C LEU A 216 -5.09 -50.36 -5.02
N GLY A 217 -5.50 -50.87 -6.18
CA GLY A 217 -5.97 -50.06 -7.31
C GLY A 217 -7.16 -49.17 -6.95
N CYS A 218 -8.16 -49.71 -6.25
CA CYS A 218 -9.32 -48.95 -5.78
C CYS A 218 -8.93 -47.86 -4.76
N ILE A 219 -8.07 -48.19 -3.78
CA ILE A 219 -7.55 -47.21 -2.81
C ILE A 219 -6.81 -46.08 -3.55
N THR A 220 -5.97 -46.41 -4.54
CA THR A 220 -5.25 -45.38 -5.31
C THR A 220 -6.16 -44.48 -6.12
N ILE A 221 -7.27 -44.98 -6.67
CA ILE A 221 -8.30 -44.15 -7.35
C ILE A 221 -8.95 -43.18 -6.35
N LEU A 222 -9.23 -43.63 -5.12
CA LEU A 222 -9.83 -42.78 -4.10
C LEU A 222 -8.87 -41.72 -3.58
N LEU A 223 -7.63 -42.09 -3.29
CA LEU A 223 -6.59 -41.14 -2.87
C LEU A 223 -6.23 -40.15 -3.98
N ALA A 224 -6.40 -40.51 -5.27
CA ALA A 224 -6.22 -39.60 -6.39
C ALA A 224 -7.20 -38.40 -6.39
N LEU A 225 -8.31 -38.47 -5.64
CA LEU A 225 -9.18 -37.31 -5.43
C LEU A 225 -8.45 -36.17 -4.69
N ALA A 226 -7.57 -36.52 -3.75
CA ALA A 226 -6.79 -35.55 -2.98
C ALA A 226 -5.54 -35.03 -3.72
N PHE A 227 -5.28 -35.48 -4.96
CA PHE A 227 -4.10 -35.04 -5.73
C PHE A 227 -4.10 -33.52 -5.94
N GLU A 228 -5.24 -32.94 -6.31
CA GLU A 228 -5.39 -31.50 -6.60
C GLU A 228 -5.23 -30.58 -5.38
N PRO A 229 -5.91 -30.80 -4.23
CA PRO A 229 -5.69 -29.95 -3.05
C PRO A 229 -4.25 -30.02 -2.55
N PHE A 230 -3.57 -31.16 -2.68
CA PHE A 230 -2.15 -31.26 -2.36
C PHE A 230 -1.29 -30.50 -3.35
N SER A 231 -1.59 -30.57 -4.66
CA SER A 231 -0.81 -29.87 -5.68
C SER A 231 -0.88 -28.35 -5.58
N GLN A 232 -2.02 -27.81 -5.11
CA GLN A 232 -2.19 -26.38 -4.84
C GLN A 232 -1.37 -25.87 -3.64
N GLN A 233 -1.08 -26.73 -2.67
CA GLN A 233 -0.34 -26.35 -1.44
C GLN A 233 1.20 -26.38 -1.61
N LEU A 234 1.70 -26.69 -2.81
CA LEU A 234 3.16 -26.73 -3.04
C LEU A 234 3.81 -25.36 -3.05
N LEU A 235 3.12 -24.31 -3.49
CA LEU A 235 3.68 -22.95 -3.54
C LEU A 235 3.19 -22.11 -2.37
N HIS A 236 4.14 -21.48 -1.70
CA HIS A 236 3.90 -20.45 -0.70
C HIS A 236 4.63 -19.17 -1.13
N PHE A 237 4.02 -18.02 -0.87
CA PHE A 237 4.59 -16.72 -1.21
C PHE A 237 4.93 -16.01 0.10
N ASP A 238 6.23 -15.88 0.38
CA ASP A 238 6.74 -15.20 1.57
C ASP A 238 7.07 -13.75 1.19
N GLU A 239 6.56 -12.77 1.93
CA GLU A 239 6.94 -11.37 1.76
C GLU A 239 8.22 -11.06 2.55
N GLN A 240 9.19 -10.46 1.88
CA GLN A 240 10.45 -10.05 2.50
C GLN A 240 10.74 -8.59 2.20
N VAL A 241 11.21 -7.85 3.21
CA VAL A 241 11.66 -6.47 3.04
C VAL A 241 13.12 -6.51 2.57
N ILE A 242 13.37 -5.97 1.39
CA ILE A 242 14.70 -5.88 0.80
C ILE A 242 15.05 -4.42 0.51
N ALA A 243 16.35 -4.10 0.55
CA ALA A 243 16.84 -2.79 0.12
C ALA A 243 16.89 -2.73 -1.41
N TYR A 244 16.38 -1.64 -1.99
CA TYR A 244 16.46 -1.34 -3.42
C TYR A 244 17.63 -0.39 -3.69
N PRO A 245 18.79 -0.89 -4.15
CA PRO A 245 20.01 -0.08 -4.26
C PRO A 245 19.95 0.97 -5.39
N GLU A 246 19.10 0.79 -6.39
CA GLU A 246 18.95 1.72 -7.52
C GLU A 246 18.01 2.90 -7.22
N GLN A 247 17.17 2.77 -6.19
CA GLN A 247 16.27 3.83 -5.75
C GLN A 247 16.90 4.59 -4.57
N ARG A 248 16.74 5.90 -4.57
CA ARG A 248 17.18 6.76 -3.46
C ARG A 248 15.97 7.49 -2.92
N SER A 249 15.83 7.48 -1.60
CA SER A 249 14.93 8.41 -0.93
C SER A 249 15.64 9.75 -0.74
N SER A 250 14.89 10.79 -0.47
CA SER A 250 15.46 12.09 -0.12
C SER A 250 14.71 12.76 1.02
N VAL A 251 15.47 13.40 1.89
CA VAL A 251 14.96 14.28 2.95
C VAL A 251 15.74 15.60 2.92
N PRO A 252 15.06 16.75 3.04
CA PRO A 252 15.69 18.05 3.01
C PRO A 252 16.43 18.32 4.32
N PHE A 253 17.48 19.13 4.22
CA PHE A 253 18.18 19.76 5.32
C PHE A 253 18.70 21.11 4.85
N SER A 254 18.94 22.03 5.77
CA SER A 254 19.46 23.36 5.45
C SER A 254 20.74 23.62 6.23
N THR A 255 21.75 24.17 5.58
CA THR A 255 22.94 24.74 6.24
C THR A 255 22.98 26.27 6.15
N ALA A 256 22.11 26.83 5.31
CA ALA A 256 21.95 28.25 5.12
C ALA A 256 20.48 28.62 4.90
N TYR A 257 20.09 29.84 5.27
CA TYR A 257 18.76 30.36 5.00
C TYR A 257 18.81 31.75 4.37
N ASP A 258 18.28 31.85 3.15
CA ASP A 258 18.08 33.06 2.39
C ASP A 258 16.77 32.92 1.60
N PHE A 259 15.76 33.73 1.92
CA PHE A 259 14.48 33.69 1.23
C PHE A 259 14.57 34.33 -0.17
N GLY A 260 15.67 35.00 -0.50
CA GLY A 260 15.86 35.73 -1.75
C GLY A 260 15.12 37.07 -1.75
N ALA A 261 14.87 37.65 -0.57
CA ALA A 261 14.25 38.97 -0.46
C ALA A 261 15.19 40.04 -1.03
N GLN A 262 14.95 40.45 -2.28
CA GLN A 262 15.65 41.58 -2.88
C GLN A 262 15.03 42.87 -2.32
N GLY A 263 15.84 43.67 -1.62
CA GLY A 263 15.47 45.04 -1.26
C GLY A 263 15.18 45.84 -2.54
N VAL A 264 14.18 46.72 -2.49
CA VAL A 264 13.94 47.68 -3.57
C VAL A 264 14.93 48.84 -3.45
N ASP A 265 15.55 49.25 -4.56
CA ASP A 265 16.52 50.35 -4.60
C ASP A 265 15.81 51.72 -4.38
N GLY A 266 16.26 52.50 -3.39
CA GLY A 266 15.79 53.87 -3.13
C GLY A 266 15.69 54.26 -1.65
N VAL A 267 15.70 55.57 -1.35
CA VAL A 267 15.68 56.18 0.01
C VAL A 267 14.40 55.85 0.80
N SER A 268 13.44 55.15 0.20
CA SER A 268 12.21 54.63 0.82
C SER A 268 12.10 53.09 0.78
N ALA A 269 13.23 52.36 0.72
CA ALA A 269 13.28 50.89 0.77
C ALA A 269 12.71 50.25 2.06
N VAL A 270 12.16 51.07 2.97
CA VAL A 270 11.47 50.63 4.18
C VAL A 270 10.01 50.33 3.82
N ILE A 271 9.66 49.03 3.75
CA ILE A 271 8.35 48.39 4.08
C ILE A 271 7.73 47.43 3.04
N VAL A 272 8.20 47.30 1.79
CA VAL A 272 7.52 46.42 0.79
C VAL A 272 8.44 45.46 0.05
N GLY A 273 9.30 44.71 0.76
CA GLY A 273 9.93 43.50 0.23
C GLY A 273 8.99 42.28 0.33
N PRO A 274 9.14 41.23 -0.50
CA PRO A 274 8.39 40.00 -0.33
C PRO A 274 8.70 39.39 1.04
N ARG A 275 7.70 39.40 1.93
CA ARG A 275 7.81 38.76 3.25
C ARG A 275 7.68 37.25 3.07
N ASP A 276 8.47 36.49 3.82
CA ASP A 276 8.35 35.04 3.86
C ASP A 276 7.02 34.64 4.53
N ASN A 277 5.95 34.61 3.73
CA ASN A 277 4.62 34.23 4.15
C ASN A 277 4.56 32.76 4.61
N GLN A 278 5.45 31.91 4.09
CA GLN A 278 5.53 30.52 4.50
C GLN A 278 6.15 30.39 5.91
N MET A 279 7.13 31.24 6.24
CA MET A 279 7.65 31.37 7.60
C MET A 279 6.59 31.90 8.56
N LYS A 280 5.82 32.92 8.15
CA LYS A 280 4.68 33.39 8.95
C LYS A 280 3.64 32.29 9.18
N ALA A 281 3.33 31.50 8.14
CA ALA A 281 2.43 30.36 8.26
C ALA A 281 3.00 29.27 9.18
N ALA A 282 4.31 29.04 9.16
CA ALA A 282 4.97 28.08 10.03
C ALA A 282 4.85 28.46 11.52
N VAL A 283 5.04 29.75 11.85
CA VAL A 283 4.83 30.26 13.21
C VAL A 283 3.38 30.09 13.66
N VAL A 284 2.41 30.41 12.80
CA VAL A 284 0.98 30.24 13.10
C VAL A 284 0.60 28.75 13.22
N ASN A 285 1.14 27.87 12.37
CA ASN A 285 0.87 26.44 12.51
C ASN A 285 1.46 25.87 13.81
N GLY A 286 2.63 26.36 14.22
CA GLY A 286 3.24 25.95 15.49
C GLY A 286 2.43 26.41 16.70
N ILE A 287 1.88 27.63 16.70
CA ILE A 287 1.10 28.12 17.85
C ILE A 287 -0.21 27.35 18.05
N TYR A 288 -0.77 26.78 16.98
CA TYR A 288 -1.97 25.93 17.01
C TYR A 288 -1.69 24.43 17.07
N ASP A 289 -0.43 24.01 17.24
CA ASP A 289 -0.05 22.58 17.29
C ASP A 289 -0.45 21.79 16.01
N VAL A 290 -0.32 22.44 14.85
CA VAL A 290 -0.57 21.84 13.52
C VAL A 290 0.67 21.86 12.63
N VAL A 291 1.84 21.62 13.25
CA VAL A 291 3.13 21.58 12.56
C VAL A 291 3.12 20.49 11.48
N LYS A 292 3.45 20.87 10.25
CA LYS A 292 3.58 19.93 9.13
C LYS A 292 5.00 19.40 9.07
N ASP A 293 5.14 18.10 8.91
CA ASP A 293 6.44 17.47 8.67
C ASP A 293 7.13 18.04 7.42
N PRO A 294 8.47 18.07 7.39
CA PRO A 294 9.21 18.48 6.21
C PRO A 294 8.89 17.53 5.04
N PRO A 295 8.89 18.03 3.79
CA PRO A 295 8.63 17.19 2.63
C PRO A 295 9.69 16.10 2.50
N PHE A 296 9.30 14.87 2.20
CA PHE A 296 10.22 13.76 1.94
C PHE A 296 9.79 13.01 0.68
N ASP A 297 10.75 12.37 0.02
CA ASP A 297 10.49 11.49 -1.12
C ASP A 297 10.97 10.08 -0.78
N CYS A 298 10.01 9.15 -0.68
CA CYS A 298 10.25 7.76 -0.37
C CYS A 298 9.49 6.88 -1.37
N PRO A 299 10.17 6.33 -2.40
CA PRO A 299 9.52 5.50 -3.42
C PRO A 299 9.19 4.08 -2.94
N GLY A 300 9.77 3.64 -1.82
CA GLY A 300 9.54 2.32 -1.22
C GLY A 300 8.46 2.30 -0.14
N SER A 301 8.28 1.15 0.51
CA SER A 301 7.38 1.05 1.67
C SER A 301 8.03 1.56 2.95
N THR A 302 9.35 1.50 3.03
CA THR A 302 10.12 2.00 4.17
C THR A 302 11.39 2.67 3.67
N CYS A 303 11.74 3.84 4.19
CA CYS A 303 13.01 4.51 3.88
C CYS A 303 13.74 4.86 5.17
N SER A 304 15.07 4.78 5.15
CA SER A 304 15.93 5.15 6.28
C SER A 304 16.93 6.21 5.85
N TYR A 305 17.10 7.25 6.67
CA TYR A 305 18.00 8.35 6.35
C TYR A 305 19.24 8.33 7.25
N PRO A 306 20.42 8.70 6.74
CA PRO A 306 21.59 8.89 7.57
C PRO A 306 21.39 10.07 8.53
N PRO A 307 22.17 10.15 9.63
CA PRO A 307 22.15 11.31 10.51
C PRO A 307 22.45 12.59 9.73
N VAL A 308 21.67 13.64 9.96
CA VAL A 308 21.80 14.92 9.27
C VAL A 308 21.65 16.07 10.25
N THR A 309 22.52 17.06 10.13
CA THR A 309 22.44 18.29 10.91
C THR A 309 21.81 19.38 10.05
N SER A 310 20.71 19.97 10.53
CA SER A 310 20.00 21.06 9.86
C SER A 310 20.00 22.32 10.72
N PHE A 311 20.13 23.46 10.05
CA PHE A 311 19.93 24.77 10.63
C PHE A 311 18.45 25.00 10.95
N GLY A 312 18.18 25.56 12.13
CA GLY A 312 16.83 25.79 12.60
C GLY A 312 16.75 26.74 13.77
N VAL A 313 15.65 26.62 14.51
CA VAL A 313 15.24 27.49 15.61
C VAL A 313 14.86 26.65 16.80
N CYS A 314 15.26 27.10 17.99
CA CYS A 314 14.95 26.45 19.26
C CYS A 314 14.26 27.43 20.20
N SER A 315 13.38 26.90 21.05
CA SER A 315 12.75 27.65 22.13
C SER A 315 13.25 27.20 23.50
N GLU A 316 13.51 28.14 24.39
CA GLU A 316 13.76 27.89 25.81
C GLU A 316 12.75 28.67 26.64
N CYS A 317 11.94 28.00 27.45
CA CYS A 317 10.88 28.62 28.25
C CYS A 317 11.04 28.31 29.74
N GLU A 318 10.85 29.33 30.58
CA GLU A 318 10.89 29.25 32.03
C GLU A 318 9.56 29.72 32.64
N ASP A 319 9.09 29.05 33.69
CA ASP A 319 7.94 29.49 34.49
C ASP A 319 8.38 30.57 35.49
N ILE A 320 7.91 31.79 35.26
CA ILE A 320 8.23 32.98 36.05
C ILE A 320 7.06 33.45 36.93
N THR A 321 6.04 32.61 37.12
CA THR A 321 4.81 32.95 37.85
C THR A 321 5.09 33.49 39.26
N ALA A 322 6.11 32.94 39.93
CA ALA A 322 6.52 33.33 41.27
C ALA A 322 7.47 34.54 41.31
N THR A 323 8.26 34.77 40.26
CA THR A 323 9.33 35.78 40.22
C THR A 323 8.89 37.09 39.55
N ILE A 324 7.77 37.08 38.81
CA ILE A 324 7.24 38.24 38.11
C ILE A 324 6.84 39.36 39.09
N LYS A 325 7.30 40.59 38.82
CA LYS A 325 6.97 41.76 39.64
C LYS A 325 5.61 42.31 39.24
N LYS A 326 4.72 42.50 40.22
CA LYS A 326 3.32 42.93 40.00
C LYS A 326 3.09 44.31 40.63
N THR A 327 2.57 45.25 39.85
CA THR A 327 2.19 46.60 40.33
C THR A 327 0.72 46.85 40.01
N LYS A 328 -0.08 47.19 41.02
CA LYS A 328 -1.53 47.41 40.90
C LYS A 328 -1.86 48.90 40.78
N MET A 329 -2.75 49.23 39.85
CA MET A 329 -3.41 50.55 39.75
C MET A 329 -4.92 50.35 39.72
N ASN A 330 -5.63 50.90 40.71
CA ASN A 330 -7.09 50.87 40.75
C ASN A 330 -7.65 51.97 39.84
N THR A 331 -8.71 51.66 39.09
CA THR A 331 -9.48 52.61 38.28
C THR A 331 -10.92 52.66 38.78
N THR A 332 -11.70 53.65 38.31
CA THR A 332 -13.10 53.84 38.73
C THR A 332 -13.99 52.62 38.47
N PHE A 333 -13.67 51.81 37.45
CA PHE A 333 -14.49 50.68 36.99
C PHE A 333 -13.72 49.35 36.91
N GLY A 334 -12.54 49.27 37.53
CA GLY A 334 -11.69 48.09 37.43
C GLY A 334 -10.30 48.26 38.02
N GLU A 335 -9.38 47.40 37.60
CA GLU A 335 -7.99 47.39 38.02
C GLU A 335 -7.07 47.08 36.83
N ILE A 336 -5.91 47.74 36.81
CA ILE A 336 -4.85 47.52 35.84
C ILE A 336 -3.61 47.06 36.60
N TRP A 337 -3.02 45.97 36.15
CA TRP A 337 -1.81 45.38 36.67
C TRP A 337 -0.69 45.53 35.66
N THR A 338 0.38 46.19 36.07
CA THR A 338 1.65 46.19 35.32
C THR A 338 2.51 45.04 35.84
N LEU A 339 2.88 44.14 34.93
CA LEU A 339 3.67 42.95 35.21
C LEU A 339 5.05 43.12 34.57
N ARG A 340 6.12 42.86 35.32
CA ARG A 340 7.50 42.94 34.81
C ARG A 340 8.22 41.61 34.99
N THR A 341 8.72 41.05 33.89
CA THR A 341 9.47 39.79 33.89
C THR A 341 10.89 39.97 34.46
N PRO A 342 11.59 38.88 34.82
CA PRO A 342 13.00 38.94 35.23
C PRO A 342 13.93 39.63 34.22
N SER A 343 13.71 39.43 32.91
CA SER A 343 14.43 40.17 31.86
C SER A 343 13.88 41.57 31.56
N ASN A 344 13.05 42.14 32.44
CA ASN A 344 12.52 43.50 32.37
C ASN A 344 11.53 43.77 31.21
N LEU A 345 10.91 42.73 30.64
CA LEU A 345 9.78 42.89 29.71
C LEU A 345 8.54 43.36 30.48
N THR A 346 7.82 44.33 29.91
CA THR A 346 6.61 44.88 30.52
C THR A 346 5.35 44.31 29.87
N LEU A 347 4.42 43.85 30.69
CA LEU A 347 3.12 43.30 30.31
C LEU A 347 2.03 44.03 31.10
N GLN A 348 0.80 44.05 30.57
CA GLN A 348 -0.35 44.62 31.27
C GLN A 348 -1.51 43.64 31.34
N ALA A 349 -2.16 43.54 32.49
CA ALA A 349 -3.39 42.77 32.62
C ALA A 349 -4.43 43.66 33.31
N SER A 350 -5.66 43.64 32.83
CA SER A 350 -6.75 44.42 33.43
C SER A 350 -7.98 43.57 33.68
N ALA A 351 -8.71 43.97 34.71
CA ALA A 351 -10.03 43.48 35.06
C ALA A 351 -10.99 44.66 35.15
N SER A 352 -12.20 44.51 34.62
CA SER A 352 -13.26 45.51 34.70
C SER A 352 -14.58 44.85 35.05
N TYR A 353 -15.48 45.64 35.64
CA TYR A 353 -16.83 45.21 35.97
C TYR A 353 -17.83 46.22 35.40
N ASP A 354 -18.79 45.72 34.63
CA ASP A 354 -19.90 46.50 34.09
C ASP A 354 -21.24 45.86 34.50
N ALA A 355 -22.24 46.68 34.80
CA ALA A 355 -23.55 46.22 35.25
C ALA A 355 -24.33 45.45 34.16
N HIS A 356 -24.05 45.72 32.87
CA HIS A 356 -24.70 45.03 31.76
C HIS A 356 -23.91 43.80 31.30
N SER A 357 -22.58 43.89 31.33
CA SER A 357 -21.68 42.88 30.74
C SER A 357 -21.03 41.95 31.75
N GLY A 358 -21.23 42.17 33.05
CA GLY A 358 -20.61 41.41 34.12
C GLY A 358 -19.11 41.68 34.30
N PHE A 359 -18.43 40.74 34.99
CA PHE A 359 -16.99 40.77 35.21
C PHE A 359 -16.24 40.33 33.95
N LYS A 360 -15.23 41.10 33.54
CA LYS A 360 -14.33 40.78 32.44
C LYS A 360 -12.89 40.95 32.89
N HIS A 361 -12.01 40.04 32.49
CA HIS A 361 -10.58 40.17 32.74
C HIS A 361 -9.77 39.79 31.50
N THR A 362 -8.48 40.09 31.56
CA THR A 362 -7.52 39.68 30.53
C THR A 362 -7.36 38.16 30.56
N LEU A 363 -7.57 37.50 29.42
CA LEU A 363 -7.41 36.04 29.30
C LEU A 363 -5.94 35.66 29.08
N ALA A 364 -5.27 36.35 28.15
CA ALA A 364 -3.85 36.25 27.91
C ALA A 364 -3.30 37.61 27.43
N ASN A 365 -2.04 37.89 27.74
CA ASN A 365 -1.26 38.97 27.16
C ASN A 365 0.18 38.48 26.97
N ALA A 366 0.80 38.88 25.87
CA ALA A 366 2.18 38.61 25.60
C ALA A 366 2.88 39.86 25.02
N THR A 367 4.17 39.96 25.27
CA THR A 367 5.06 40.96 24.69
C THR A 367 6.33 40.29 24.23
N ALA A 368 6.93 40.81 23.17
CA ALA A 368 8.18 40.27 22.64
C ALA A 368 9.13 41.39 22.24
N GLU A 369 10.42 41.16 22.44
CA GLU A 369 11.51 42.08 22.16
C GLU A 369 12.71 41.34 21.54
N THR A 370 13.35 41.95 20.54
CA THR A 370 14.58 41.45 19.96
C THR A 370 15.77 41.82 20.83
N ILE A 371 16.68 40.88 21.10
CA ILE A 371 17.88 41.17 21.93
C ILE A 371 18.93 41.94 21.14
N ASN A 372 19.09 41.62 19.85
CA ASN A 372 20.07 42.24 18.97
C ASN A 372 19.40 43.37 18.18
N THR A 373 19.40 44.60 18.72
CA THR A 373 18.68 45.77 18.17
C THR A 373 19.53 46.63 17.22
N GLN A 374 20.69 46.15 16.77
CA GLN A 374 21.51 46.88 15.81
C GLN A 374 20.79 47.00 14.46
N PHE A 375 20.86 48.18 13.85
CA PHE A 375 20.25 48.43 12.54
C PHE A 375 20.99 47.59 11.48
N GLY A 376 20.29 46.66 10.83
CA GLY A 376 20.91 45.68 9.92
C GLY A 376 21.56 44.50 10.65
N GLY A 377 20.93 44.03 11.72
CA GLY A 377 21.45 42.97 12.58
C GLY A 377 20.86 41.58 12.32
N LEU A 378 21.28 40.60 13.11
CA LEU A 378 20.78 39.21 13.04
C LEU A 378 19.27 39.06 13.37
N GLY A 379 18.68 40.03 14.07
CA GLY A 379 17.26 40.06 14.46
C GLY A 379 16.86 39.10 15.60
N MET A 380 17.44 37.89 15.63
CA MET A 380 17.30 36.89 16.70
C MET A 380 18.47 36.98 17.69
N PRO A 381 18.31 36.57 18.96
CA PRO A 381 17.13 35.93 19.54
C PRO A 381 15.99 36.90 19.92
N VAL A 382 14.76 36.38 19.96
CA VAL A 382 13.56 37.09 20.41
C VAL A 382 13.16 36.56 21.79
N ARG A 383 13.04 37.46 22.78
CA ARG A 383 12.45 37.13 24.08
C ARG A 383 10.97 37.48 24.08
N THR A 384 10.17 36.62 24.66
CA THR A 384 8.72 36.76 24.79
C THR A 384 8.33 36.57 26.25
N GLY A 385 7.67 37.57 26.83
CA GLY A 385 6.98 37.45 28.11
C GLY A 385 5.51 37.10 27.85
N ILE A 386 5.00 36.08 28.52
CA ILE A 386 3.63 35.59 28.34
C ILE A 386 2.96 35.52 29.69
N VAL A 387 1.72 36.02 29.78
CA VAL A 387 0.87 35.89 30.96
C VAL A 387 -0.50 35.43 30.53
N ARG A 388 -1.04 34.42 31.21
CA ARG A 388 -2.39 33.93 30.96
C ARG A 388 -3.14 33.63 32.26
N PHE A 389 -4.46 33.58 32.14
CA PHE A 389 -5.40 33.44 33.24
C PHE A 389 -6.40 32.33 32.91
N PRO A 390 -6.01 31.05 32.99
CA PRO A 390 -6.90 29.92 32.75
C PRO A 390 -8.12 29.94 33.67
N GLU A 391 -9.22 29.37 33.18
CA GLU A 391 -10.46 29.23 33.94
C GLU A 391 -10.29 28.25 35.11
N ARG A 392 -10.96 28.54 36.23
CA ARG A 392 -10.90 27.70 37.43
C ARG A 392 -11.83 26.50 37.26
N SER A 393 -11.33 25.30 37.53
CA SER A 393 -12.14 24.07 37.48
C SER A 393 -13.24 24.01 38.55
N THR A 394 -13.12 24.80 39.63
CA THR A 394 -14.11 24.90 40.71
C THR A 394 -14.33 26.34 41.16
N GLY A 395 -15.54 26.86 40.96
CA GLY A 395 -15.98 28.18 41.44
C GLY A 395 -15.83 29.32 40.41
N LEU A 396 -16.51 30.43 40.68
CA LEU A 396 -16.61 31.57 39.78
C LEU A 396 -15.36 32.47 39.87
N THR A 397 -14.83 32.89 38.73
CA THR A 397 -13.80 33.94 38.67
C THR A 397 -14.45 35.30 38.89
N THR A 398 -13.86 36.09 39.80
CA THR A 398 -14.35 37.40 40.22
C THR A 398 -13.19 38.40 40.25
N THR A 399 -13.54 39.68 40.40
CA THR A 399 -12.57 40.77 40.57
C THR A 399 -11.57 40.55 41.70
N SER A 400 -11.89 39.73 42.71
CA SER A 400 -11.03 39.51 43.88
C SER A 400 -10.07 38.31 43.76
N ASN A 401 -10.35 37.34 42.88
CA ASN A 401 -9.62 36.06 42.85
C ASN A 401 -9.00 35.71 41.48
N TRP A 402 -9.28 36.48 40.43
CA TRP A 402 -8.80 36.16 39.08
C TRP A 402 -7.26 36.16 38.96
N MET A 403 -6.55 37.00 39.72
CA MET A 403 -5.09 36.97 39.74
C MET A 403 -4.50 35.69 40.33
N ASP A 404 -5.27 34.91 41.09
CA ASP A 404 -4.79 33.63 41.66
C ASP A 404 -4.59 32.57 40.58
N THR A 405 -5.27 32.68 39.43
CA THR A 405 -5.11 31.73 38.32
C THR A 405 -3.98 32.14 37.37
N MET A 406 -3.28 33.25 37.64
CA MET A 406 -2.22 33.76 36.78
C MET A 406 -1.10 32.74 36.61
N GLN A 407 -0.73 32.51 35.35
CA GLN A 407 0.48 31.80 34.96
C GLN A 407 1.31 32.72 34.09
N ALA A 408 2.61 32.80 34.35
CA ALA A 408 3.53 33.64 33.60
C ALA A 408 4.75 32.84 33.15
N TYR A 409 5.14 33.04 31.90
CA TYR A 409 6.27 32.37 31.26
C TYR A 409 7.18 33.40 30.60
N GLU A 410 8.47 33.13 30.60
CA GLU A 410 9.44 33.86 29.80
C GLU A 410 10.11 32.87 28.84
N CYS A 411 9.99 33.13 27.55
CA CYS A 411 10.49 32.26 26.50
C CYS A 411 11.48 33.01 25.62
N THR A 412 12.55 32.33 25.19
CA THR A 412 13.51 32.83 24.22
C THR A 412 13.51 31.93 23.01
N ILE A 413 13.30 32.50 21.83
CA ILE A 413 13.47 31.81 20.55
C ILE A 413 14.81 32.26 19.96
N SER A 414 15.67 31.30 19.62
CA SER A 414 17.02 31.54 19.12
C SER A 414 17.38 30.59 17.98
N PHE A 415 18.39 30.91 17.18
CA PHE A 415 18.91 29.99 16.19
C PHE A 415 19.69 28.86 16.86
N CYS A 416 19.50 27.65 16.34
CA CYS A 416 20.18 26.44 16.80
C CYS A 416 20.43 25.47 15.63
N GLY A 417 21.26 24.46 15.86
CA GLY A 417 21.36 23.30 14.98
C GLY A 417 20.54 22.15 15.52
N HIS A 418 19.85 21.43 14.65
CA HIS A 418 19.19 20.17 14.99
C HIS A 418 19.93 19.02 14.32
N ARG A 419 20.39 18.05 15.11
CA ARG A 419 21.02 16.84 14.59
C ARG A 419 20.04 15.68 14.68
N TYR A 420 19.42 15.40 13.55
CA TYR A 420 18.43 14.35 13.40
C TYR A 420 19.10 13.02 13.13
N SER A 421 18.72 12.00 13.89
CA SER A 421 19.21 10.63 13.68
C SER A 421 18.05 9.64 13.77
N ASN A 422 18.23 8.45 13.17
CA ASN A 422 17.21 7.40 13.15
C ASN A 422 15.88 7.77 12.49
N TRP A 423 15.86 8.79 11.62
CA TRP A 423 14.68 9.17 10.85
C TRP A 423 14.31 8.10 9.82
N LYS A 424 13.04 7.72 9.81
CA LYS A 424 12.51 6.70 8.90
C LYS A 424 11.18 7.12 8.34
N THR A 425 10.90 6.76 7.09
CA THR A 425 9.56 6.87 6.54
C THR A 425 8.96 5.48 6.47
N THR A 426 7.72 5.28 6.93
CA THR A 426 6.99 4.01 6.78
C THR A 426 5.62 4.29 6.21
N ASN A 427 5.23 3.64 5.11
CA ASN A 427 3.90 3.80 4.49
C ASN A 427 3.50 5.28 4.25
N GLY A 428 4.47 6.12 3.87
CA GLY A 428 4.23 7.54 3.58
C GLY A 428 4.07 8.45 4.79
N THR A 429 4.47 8.03 6.00
CA THR A 429 4.59 8.90 7.17
C THR A 429 6.03 8.95 7.67
N LEU A 430 6.49 10.13 8.08
CA LEU A 430 7.81 10.32 8.69
C LEU A 430 7.74 9.97 10.18
N ILE A 431 8.54 9.00 10.59
CA ILE A 431 8.77 8.65 11.98
C ILE A 431 10.02 9.42 12.44
N HIS A 432 9.79 10.37 13.34
CA HIS A 432 10.84 11.14 14.00
C HIS A 432 11.66 10.23 14.92
N GLY A 433 12.97 10.26 14.74
CA GLY A 433 13.94 9.60 15.62
C GLY A 433 14.43 10.55 16.70
N ASP A 434 15.73 10.51 16.99
CA ASP A 434 16.34 11.39 17.98
C ASP A 434 16.65 12.76 17.37
N ASP A 435 16.39 13.83 18.13
CA ASP A 435 16.71 15.22 17.81
C ASP A 435 17.64 15.78 18.89
N GLU A 436 18.91 15.98 18.53
CA GLU A 436 19.91 16.60 19.40
C GLU A 436 20.08 18.07 19.03
N VAL A 437 19.77 18.95 19.99
CA VAL A 437 19.90 20.40 19.83
C VAL A 437 21.33 20.84 20.09
N ILE A 438 21.92 21.51 19.10
CA ILE A 438 23.24 22.13 19.14
C ILE A 438 23.04 23.64 19.34
N LYS A 439 23.54 24.18 20.45
CA LYS A 439 23.46 25.62 20.74
C LYS A 439 24.42 26.39 19.85
N LEU A 440 23.93 27.45 19.22
CA LEU A 440 24.74 28.32 18.37
C LEU A 440 25.08 29.64 19.06
N ASN A 441 26.20 30.22 18.66
CA ASN A 441 26.54 31.58 19.04
C ASN A 441 25.70 32.57 18.22
N ASN A 442 24.60 33.06 18.82
CA ASN A 442 23.66 34.00 18.22
C ASN A 442 24.18 35.46 18.24
N THR A 443 25.49 35.66 18.16
CA THR A 443 26.10 37.00 18.04
C THR A 443 25.95 37.54 16.64
N ASP A 444 25.69 38.84 16.54
CA ASP A 444 25.55 39.57 15.29
C ASP A 444 26.91 39.83 14.61
N VAL A 445 27.55 38.76 14.13
CA VAL A 445 28.85 38.80 13.46
C VAL A 445 28.65 38.58 11.97
N ALA A 446 29.07 39.56 11.18
CA ALA A 446 29.07 39.47 9.72
C ALA A 446 29.98 38.34 9.22
N ALA A 447 29.56 37.64 8.17
CA ALA A 447 30.36 36.61 7.53
C ALA A 447 31.60 37.23 6.84
N ASP A 448 32.71 36.50 6.83
CA ASP A 448 33.96 36.96 6.23
C ASP A 448 33.79 37.24 4.72
N GLY A 449 33.97 38.49 4.32
CA GLY A 449 33.84 38.94 2.92
C GLY A 449 32.41 39.13 2.43
N GLU A 450 31.40 38.80 3.23
CA GLU A 450 29.98 38.84 2.87
C GLU A 450 29.16 39.53 4.00
N PRO A 451 29.17 40.87 4.06
CA PRO A 451 28.62 41.63 5.19
C PRO A 451 27.11 41.48 5.38
N TRP A 452 26.41 40.95 4.38
CA TRP A 452 24.96 40.72 4.42
C TRP A 452 24.58 39.36 4.98
N TYR A 453 25.55 38.45 5.16
CA TYR A 453 25.32 37.18 5.82
C TYR A 453 25.85 37.21 7.25
N ARG A 454 25.26 36.37 8.10
CA ARG A 454 25.71 36.12 9.46
C ARG A 454 26.12 34.65 9.55
N ASP A 455 27.33 34.42 10.04
CA ASP A 455 27.81 33.07 10.30
C ASP A 455 27.55 32.75 11.78
N LEU A 456 26.91 31.61 12.02
CA LEU A 456 26.47 31.13 13.33
C LEU A 456 27.26 29.86 13.68
N PRO A 457 28.44 30.00 14.32
CA PRO A 457 29.22 28.85 14.79
C PRO A 457 28.57 28.22 16.03
N PRO A 458 28.92 26.97 16.38
CA PRO A 458 28.48 26.36 17.62
C PRO A 458 28.98 27.17 18.82
N LEU A 459 28.15 27.25 19.87
CA LEU A 459 28.50 27.93 21.12
C LEU A 459 29.69 27.25 21.80
N ASN A 460 29.74 25.91 21.70
CA ASN A 460 30.86 25.11 22.13
C ASN A 460 31.77 24.79 20.93
N PRO A 461 33.01 25.30 20.88
CA PRO A 461 33.90 25.11 19.72
C PRO A 461 34.28 23.66 19.42
N SER A 462 34.07 22.73 20.37
CA SER A 462 34.35 21.30 20.14
C SER A 462 33.25 20.57 19.37
N GLU A 463 32.07 21.18 19.19
CA GLU A 463 30.95 20.57 18.48
C GLU A 463 31.10 20.72 16.96
N SER A 464 30.88 19.63 16.23
CA SER A 464 30.83 19.65 14.76
C SER A 464 29.38 19.81 14.31
N LEU A 465 29.15 20.74 13.39
CA LEU A 465 27.86 20.88 12.71
C LEU A 465 27.76 20.00 11.46
N ASP A 466 28.86 19.39 11.02
CA ASP A 466 28.94 18.53 9.83
C ASP A 466 28.36 19.19 8.56
N THR A 467 28.42 20.52 8.47
CA THR A 467 27.79 21.29 7.38
C THR A 467 28.46 21.12 6.01
N GLY A 468 29.61 20.44 5.95
CA GLY A 468 30.46 20.36 4.77
C GLY A 468 31.09 21.70 4.37
N ASN A 469 30.83 22.77 5.13
CA ASN A 469 31.36 24.11 4.91
C ASN A 469 32.68 24.28 5.67
N GLY A 470 33.66 24.99 5.08
CA GLY A 470 35.01 25.10 5.65
C GLY A 470 35.09 25.75 7.03
N ASN A 471 34.05 26.51 7.41
CA ASN A 471 34.03 27.33 8.62
C ASN A 471 33.22 26.71 9.79
N ASN A 472 32.67 25.50 9.66
CA ASN A 472 31.84 24.82 10.68
C ASN A 472 30.76 25.74 11.30
N SER A 473 30.04 26.46 10.44
CA SER A 473 29.02 27.43 10.83
C SER A 473 27.79 27.29 9.93
N PHE A 474 26.62 27.64 10.47
CA PHE A 474 25.43 27.90 9.66
C PHE A 474 25.42 29.33 9.17
N ARG A 475 24.65 29.62 8.11
CA ARG A 475 24.59 30.94 7.51
C ARG A 475 23.16 31.46 7.37
N ILE A 476 22.94 32.73 7.64
CA ILE A 476 21.64 33.37 7.39
C ILE A 476 21.82 34.77 6.80
N TYR A 477 20.95 35.14 5.87
CA TYR A 477 20.88 36.51 5.38
C TYR A 477 20.25 37.42 6.45
N TYR A 478 20.88 38.55 6.79
CA TYR A 478 20.49 39.34 7.97
C TYR A 478 19.03 39.84 7.89
N ILE A 479 18.54 40.21 6.70
CA ILE A 479 17.15 40.65 6.49
C ILE A 479 16.17 39.53 6.82
N ASP A 480 16.53 38.27 6.56
CA ASP A 480 15.66 37.13 6.89
C ASP A 480 15.61 36.89 8.40
N GLY A 481 16.72 37.09 9.10
CA GLY A 481 16.75 37.11 10.56
C GLY A 481 15.87 38.21 11.16
N GLU A 482 15.95 39.44 10.65
CA GLU A 482 15.06 40.55 11.04
C GLU A 482 13.60 40.27 10.69
N ASN A 483 13.32 39.68 9.53
CA ASN A 483 11.96 39.29 9.13
C ASN A 483 11.37 38.22 10.06
N MET A 484 12.15 37.19 10.42
CA MET A 484 11.72 36.18 11.40
C MET A 484 11.40 36.82 12.75
N ALA A 485 12.27 37.72 13.22
CA ALA A 485 12.05 38.45 14.44
C ALA A 485 10.78 39.31 14.39
N ASN A 486 10.54 40.03 13.30
CA ASN A 486 9.33 40.82 13.06
C ASN A 486 8.07 39.95 12.99
N ILE A 487 8.15 38.76 12.41
CA ILE A 487 7.04 37.79 12.41
C ILE A 487 6.71 37.39 13.85
N LEU A 488 7.72 36.97 14.62
CA LEU A 488 7.55 36.54 16.01
C LEU A 488 6.98 37.67 16.87
N THR A 489 7.52 38.89 16.79
CA THR A 489 6.99 40.03 17.53
C THR A 489 5.57 40.38 17.10
N SER A 490 5.22 40.27 15.80
CA SER A 490 3.85 40.51 15.35
C SER A 490 2.83 39.46 15.82
N VAL A 491 3.27 38.22 16.05
CA VAL A 491 2.40 37.14 16.54
C VAL A 491 2.27 37.20 18.06
N PHE A 492 3.33 37.56 18.78
CA PHE A 492 3.36 37.53 20.24
C PHE A 492 3.11 38.87 20.93
N VAL A 493 3.30 40.03 20.28
CA VAL A 493 3.00 41.33 20.90
C VAL A 493 1.50 41.60 20.84
N VAL A 494 0.87 41.71 22.01
CA VAL A 494 -0.55 42.04 22.16
C VAL A 494 -0.67 43.48 22.65
N SER A 495 -0.98 44.41 21.75
CA SER A 495 -1.27 45.79 22.11
C SER A 495 -2.75 45.97 22.47
N GLY A 496 -3.07 46.04 23.76
CA GLY A 496 -4.37 46.50 24.25
C GLY A 496 -5.22 45.43 24.93
N ALA A 497 -5.89 45.84 26.01
CA ALA A 497 -6.75 44.99 26.82
C ALA A 497 -8.04 44.59 26.07
N ILE A 498 -8.46 43.34 26.28
CA ILE A 498 -9.75 42.74 25.87
C ILE A 498 -9.84 42.45 24.36
N ALA A 499 -9.07 41.49 23.85
CA ALA A 499 -9.29 40.97 22.50
C ALA A 499 -9.00 39.47 22.37
N ALA A 500 -9.80 38.65 23.05
CA ALA A 500 -9.88 37.21 22.74
C ALA A 500 -10.44 36.95 21.32
N ASN A 501 -11.02 37.98 20.66
CA ASN A 501 -11.77 37.83 19.41
C ASN A 501 -11.13 38.47 18.18
N GLN A 502 -9.89 39.01 18.24
CA GLN A 502 -9.31 39.73 17.09
C GLN A 502 -7.84 39.43 16.78
N GLN A 503 -7.08 38.72 17.62
CA GLN A 503 -5.66 38.43 17.37
C GLN A 503 -5.34 36.93 17.53
N ILE A 504 -4.76 36.35 16.49
CA ILE A 504 -4.45 34.91 16.36
C ILE A 504 -3.55 34.41 17.50
N GLY A 505 -2.54 35.20 17.86
CA GLY A 505 -1.55 34.88 18.91
C GLY A 505 -2.17 34.65 20.30
N PRO A 506 -2.79 35.68 20.92
CA PRO A 506 -3.33 35.57 22.28
C PRO A 506 -4.46 34.55 22.44
N SER A 507 -5.30 34.34 21.43
CA SER A 507 -6.33 33.28 21.49
C SER A 507 -5.67 31.89 21.56
N ALA A 508 -4.66 31.63 20.72
CA ALA A 508 -3.94 30.36 20.75
C ALA A 508 -3.13 30.16 22.06
N LEU A 509 -2.52 31.22 22.60
CA LEU A 509 -1.81 31.16 23.89
C LEU A 509 -2.74 30.91 25.08
N TYR A 510 -3.98 31.41 25.03
CA TYR A 510 -4.98 31.14 26.04
C TYR A 510 -5.45 29.68 26.00
N ASP A 511 -5.77 29.19 24.79
CA ASP A 511 -6.26 27.82 24.56
C ASP A 511 -5.17 26.75 24.71
N SER A 512 -3.89 27.14 24.69
CA SER A 512 -2.77 26.22 24.89
C SER A 512 -2.82 25.53 26.25
N THR A 513 -2.65 24.22 26.25
CA THR A 513 -2.54 23.41 27.48
C THR A 513 -1.18 23.60 28.16
N ASN A 514 -0.11 23.79 27.38
CA ASN A 514 1.28 23.87 27.83
C ASN A 514 2.08 24.87 26.97
N ILE A 515 2.41 26.03 27.55
CA ILE A 515 3.11 27.12 26.86
C ILE A 515 4.50 26.69 26.37
N PRO A 516 5.38 26.08 27.19
CA PRO A 516 6.64 25.50 26.71
C PRO A 516 6.49 24.61 25.46
N ALA A 517 5.52 23.71 25.44
CA ALA A 517 5.30 22.82 24.29
C ALA A 517 4.79 23.58 23.06
N THR A 518 3.90 24.56 23.23
CA THR A 518 3.46 25.42 22.13
C THR A 518 4.60 26.23 21.53
N MET A 519 5.51 26.74 22.36
CA MET A 519 6.69 27.48 21.88
C MET A 519 7.70 26.56 21.17
N ASP A 520 7.83 25.31 21.65
CA ASP A 520 8.62 24.27 20.97
C ASP A 520 8.04 23.94 19.59
N ASN A 521 6.71 23.83 19.48
CA ASN A 521 6.02 23.65 18.20
C ASN A 521 6.21 24.83 17.25
N VAL A 522 6.22 26.07 17.76
CA VAL A 522 6.57 27.26 16.96
C VAL A 522 8.00 27.15 16.44
N ALA A 523 8.96 26.83 17.30
CA ALA A 523 10.35 26.65 16.91
C ALA A 523 10.51 25.53 15.87
N LYS A 524 9.88 24.38 16.09
CA LYS A 524 9.86 23.23 15.18
C LYS A 524 9.27 23.57 13.82
N GLY A 525 8.14 24.30 13.79
CA GLY A 525 7.52 24.77 12.55
C GLY A 525 8.47 25.66 11.74
N MET A 526 9.14 26.61 12.41
CA MET A 526 10.16 27.46 11.78
C MET A 526 11.35 26.63 11.28
N SER A 527 11.87 25.68 12.08
CA SER A 527 12.94 24.77 11.70
C SER A 527 12.61 23.96 10.44
N TYR A 528 11.40 23.41 10.34
CA TYR A 528 10.97 22.65 9.16
C TYR A 528 10.77 23.53 7.91
N ARG A 529 10.34 24.78 8.11
CA ARG A 529 10.32 25.77 7.03
C ARG A 529 11.73 26.12 6.56
N MET A 530 12.70 26.26 7.47
CA MET A 530 14.11 26.50 7.14
C MET A 530 14.73 25.32 6.41
N MET A 531 14.45 24.11 6.89
CA MET A 531 14.85 22.85 6.29
C MET A 531 14.40 22.71 4.83
N SER A 532 13.15 23.10 4.54
CA SER A 532 12.55 23.10 3.20
C SER A 532 12.59 24.48 2.49
N GLY A 533 13.53 25.33 2.92
CA GLY A 533 13.75 26.67 2.40
C GLY A 533 14.32 26.71 0.97
N PRO A 534 14.51 27.92 0.39
CA PRO A 534 15.13 28.06 -0.93
C PRO A 534 16.56 27.53 -1.02
N ASN A 535 17.33 27.58 0.08
CA ASN A 535 18.66 26.97 0.19
C ASN A 535 18.62 25.53 0.73
N SER A 536 17.47 24.86 0.65
CA SER A 536 17.36 23.47 1.05
C SER A 536 18.24 22.58 0.18
N THR A 537 18.99 21.69 0.84
CA THR A 537 19.77 20.62 0.25
C THR A 537 19.15 19.29 0.61
N THR A 538 19.32 18.26 -0.21
CA THR A 538 18.75 16.94 0.06
C THR A 538 19.83 15.94 0.43
N THR A 539 19.57 15.15 1.47
CA THR A 539 20.39 13.97 1.77
C THR A 539 19.66 12.73 1.30
N HIS A 540 20.43 11.75 0.81
CA HIS A 540 19.87 10.52 0.26
C HIS A 540 19.84 9.42 1.30
N GLY A 541 18.69 8.77 1.41
CA GLY A 541 18.49 7.60 2.27
C GLY A 541 18.42 6.30 1.47
N GLU A 542 18.37 5.20 2.23
CA GLU A 542 18.15 3.87 1.71
C GLU A 542 16.66 3.59 1.56
N VAL A 543 16.29 2.99 0.44
CA VAL A 543 14.92 2.59 0.14
C VAL A 543 14.76 1.10 0.39
N TYR A 544 13.76 0.76 1.18
CA TYR A 544 13.33 -0.60 1.44
C TYR A 544 11.95 -0.81 0.83
N GLY A 545 11.72 -1.99 0.25
CA GLY A 545 10.40 -2.38 -0.15
C GLY A 545 10.14 -3.87 -0.03
N THR A 546 8.87 -4.21 -0.08
CA THR A 546 8.41 -5.58 0.02
C THR A 546 8.56 -6.26 -1.35
N GLN A 547 9.21 -7.43 -1.34
CA GLN A 547 9.28 -8.31 -2.49
C GLN A 547 8.79 -9.70 -2.10
N THR A 548 7.94 -10.29 -2.93
CA THR A 548 7.40 -11.63 -2.71
C THR A 548 8.36 -12.68 -3.26
N TYR A 549 8.72 -13.64 -2.42
CA TYR A 549 9.56 -14.79 -2.77
C TYR A 549 8.72 -16.07 -2.84
N ILE A 550 9.04 -16.93 -3.80
CA ILE A 550 8.40 -18.22 -3.97
C ILE A 550 9.14 -19.26 -3.12
N ARG A 551 8.41 -19.89 -2.21
CA ARG A 551 8.89 -21.00 -1.36
C ARG A 551 8.09 -22.26 -1.62
N VAL A 552 8.78 -23.36 -1.92
CA VAL A 552 8.14 -24.66 -2.16
C VAL A 552 8.02 -25.43 -0.86
N ARG A 553 6.80 -25.85 -0.53
CA ARG A 553 6.52 -26.75 0.59
C ARG A 553 6.58 -28.21 0.11
N TRP A 554 7.79 -28.76 0.06
CA TRP A 554 8.06 -30.12 -0.42
C TRP A 554 7.25 -31.22 0.29
N SER A 555 6.82 -31.01 1.54
CA SER A 555 5.98 -31.97 2.26
C SER A 555 4.69 -32.35 1.52
N TRP A 556 4.12 -31.43 0.73
CA TRP A 556 2.87 -31.66 -0.01
C TRP A 556 3.05 -32.49 -1.29
N ILE A 557 4.27 -32.70 -1.77
CA ILE A 557 4.54 -33.53 -2.95
C ILE A 557 4.48 -35.04 -2.64
N ALA A 558 4.49 -35.41 -1.36
CA ALA A 558 4.54 -36.80 -0.91
C ALA A 558 3.37 -37.64 -1.44
N LEU A 559 2.16 -37.08 -1.42
CA LEU A 559 0.95 -37.78 -1.90
C LEU A 559 1.00 -38.03 -3.43
N PRO A 560 1.24 -37.02 -4.29
CA PRO A 560 1.47 -37.23 -5.73
C PRO A 560 2.51 -38.32 -6.05
N ILE A 561 3.65 -38.31 -5.36
CA ILE A 561 4.70 -39.33 -5.53
C ILE A 561 4.17 -40.70 -5.12
N ALA A 562 3.56 -40.82 -3.94
CA ALA A 562 3.02 -42.08 -3.44
C ALA A 562 1.98 -42.68 -4.40
N LEU A 563 1.12 -41.85 -5.00
CA LEU A 563 0.11 -42.27 -5.97
C LEU A 563 0.73 -42.80 -7.26
N VAL A 564 1.73 -42.10 -7.82
CA VAL A 564 2.42 -42.54 -9.05
C VAL A 564 3.20 -43.84 -8.81
N VAL A 565 3.83 -43.98 -7.64
CA VAL A 565 4.53 -45.21 -7.24
C VAL A 565 3.54 -46.36 -7.08
N ALA A 566 2.42 -46.16 -6.36
CA ALA A 566 1.41 -47.19 -6.17
C ALA A 566 0.73 -47.61 -7.47
N SER A 567 0.44 -46.65 -8.38
CA SER A 567 -0.10 -46.94 -9.71
C SER A 567 0.87 -47.73 -10.58
N SER A 568 2.16 -47.36 -10.55
CA SER A 568 3.23 -48.08 -11.27
C SER A 568 3.38 -49.50 -10.73
N PHE A 569 3.35 -49.67 -9.41
CA PHE A 569 3.38 -50.98 -8.77
C PHE A 569 2.19 -51.84 -9.16
N CYS A 570 0.95 -51.32 -9.11
CA CYS A 570 -0.25 -52.01 -9.57
C CYS A 570 -0.09 -52.51 -11.01
N LEU A 571 0.35 -51.65 -11.92
CA LEU A 571 0.51 -52.02 -13.33
C LEU A 571 1.58 -53.10 -13.51
N ILE A 572 2.74 -52.96 -12.89
CA ILE A 572 3.82 -53.96 -12.98
C ILE A 572 3.35 -55.30 -12.43
N ALA A 573 2.67 -55.30 -11.28
CA ALA A 573 2.12 -56.50 -10.68
C ALA A 573 1.09 -57.18 -11.58
N VAL A 574 0.17 -56.43 -12.19
CA VAL A 574 -0.82 -56.98 -13.14
C VAL A 574 -0.13 -57.53 -14.39
N ILE A 575 0.91 -56.88 -14.90
CA ILE A 575 1.70 -57.40 -16.04
C ILE A 575 2.34 -58.74 -15.69
N ILE A 576 2.98 -58.85 -14.52
CA ILE A 576 3.62 -60.10 -14.07
C ILE A 576 2.57 -61.20 -13.90
N LEU A 577 1.45 -60.92 -13.22
CA LEU A 577 0.40 -61.90 -13.00
C LEU A 577 -0.26 -62.36 -14.30
N THR A 578 -0.48 -61.44 -15.24
CA THR A 578 -1.04 -61.75 -16.58
C THR A 578 -0.07 -62.63 -17.37
N ARG A 579 1.24 -62.35 -17.28
CA ARG A 579 2.29 -63.17 -17.91
C ARG A 579 2.38 -64.57 -17.28
N GLN A 580 2.40 -64.68 -15.96
CA GLN A 580 2.42 -65.95 -15.24
C GLN A 580 1.20 -66.81 -15.57
N ALA A 581 0.01 -66.19 -15.67
CA ALA A 581 -1.22 -66.87 -16.05
C ALA A 581 -1.31 -67.23 -17.55
N ARG A 582 -0.35 -66.79 -18.39
CA ARG A 582 -0.36 -66.91 -19.87
C ARG A 582 -1.68 -66.43 -20.48
N GLN A 583 -2.16 -65.29 -19.99
CA GLN A 583 -3.42 -64.66 -20.36
C GLN A 583 -3.26 -63.73 -21.56
N VAL A 584 -4.27 -63.69 -22.43
CA VAL A 584 -4.33 -62.68 -23.51
C VAL A 584 -4.77 -61.34 -22.90
N ILE A 585 -4.21 -60.25 -23.42
CA ILE A 585 -4.51 -58.89 -22.94
C ILE A 585 -5.89 -58.50 -23.48
N TRP A 586 -6.91 -58.51 -22.63
CA TRP A 586 -8.29 -58.18 -22.99
C TRP A 586 -8.70 -56.78 -22.49
N LYS A 587 -8.08 -56.28 -21.40
CA LYS A 587 -8.38 -54.97 -20.80
C LYS A 587 -9.89 -54.75 -20.67
N SER A 588 -10.42 -53.64 -21.19
CA SER A 588 -11.85 -53.32 -21.18
C SER A 588 -12.69 -54.09 -22.22
N SER A 589 -12.09 -54.84 -23.14
CA SER A 589 -12.81 -55.50 -24.24
C SER A 589 -13.77 -56.58 -23.75
N LEU A 590 -15.01 -56.56 -24.25
CA LEU A 590 -16.04 -57.61 -24.02
C LEU A 590 -15.92 -58.79 -25.00
N THR A 591 -14.93 -58.78 -25.90
CA THR A 591 -14.69 -59.85 -26.88
C THR A 591 -14.65 -61.27 -26.31
N PRO A 592 -14.20 -61.53 -25.07
CA PRO A 592 -14.22 -62.90 -24.51
C PRO A 592 -15.62 -63.44 -24.23
N LEU A 593 -16.62 -62.56 -24.07
CA LEU A 593 -18.02 -62.93 -23.77
C LEU A 593 -18.85 -63.12 -25.04
N LEU A 594 -18.56 -62.33 -26.08
CA LEU A 594 -19.32 -62.36 -27.35
C LEU A 594 -18.93 -63.52 -28.28
N LEU A 595 -17.81 -64.21 -27.99
CA LEU A 595 -17.32 -65.31 -28.82
C LEU A 595 -17.10 -66.61 -28.01
N PRO A 596 -18.17 -67.25 -27.50
CA PRO A 596 -18.03 -68.53 -26.81
C PRO A 596 -17.49 -69.65 -27.72
N ASP A 597 -17.84 -69.63 -29.02
CA ASP A 597 -17.62 -70.80 -29.91
C ASP A 597 -17.16 -70.50 -31.35
N VAL A 598 -16.82 -69.25 -31.71
CA VAL A 598 -16.44 -68.95 -33.10
C VAL A 598 -14.93 -69.03 -33.31
N SER A 599 -14.49 -70.14 -33.91
CA SER A 599 -13.20 -70.24 -34.58
C SER A 599 -13.19 -69.39 -35.85
N TYR A 600 -12.59 -68.19 -35.79
CA TYR A 600 -11.99 -67.54 -36.95
C TYR A 600 -10.54 -67.12 -36.65
N PRO A 601 -9.60 -67.31 -37.59
CA PRO A 601 -8.23 -66.90 -37.42
C PRO A 601 -8.15 -65.39 -37.62
N LEU A 602 -7.88 -64.64 -36.54
CA LEU A 602 -7.37 -63.27 -36.65
C LEU A 602 -5.89 -63.34 -37.04
N THR A 603 -5.61 -63.77 -38.27
CA THR A 603 -4.30 -63.59 -38.91
C THR A 603 -4.25 -62.22 -39.56
N GLY A 604 -3.93 -61.20 -38.76
CA GLY A 604 -3.22 -60.03 -39.26
C GLY A 604 -1.73 -60.37 -39.36
N VAL A 605 -1.16 -60.22 -40.55
CA VAL A 605 0.17 -60.66 -40.93
C VAL A 605 1.30 -60.12 -40.03
N ARG A 606 2.25 -61.02 -39.76
CA ARG A 606 3.60 -60.86 -39.17
C ARG A 606 3.71 -60.61 -37.66
N ARG A 607 3.68 -61.71 -36.90
CA ARG A 607 4.87 -62.30 -36.22
C ARG A 607 4.48 -63.66 -35.62
N LYS A 608 5.42 -64.61 -35.70
CA LYS A 608 5.42 -66.03 -35.29
C LYS A 608 4.21 -66.52 -34.45
N PRO A 609 3.59 -67.66 -34.80
CA PRO A 609 2.49 -68.22 -34.01
C PRO A 609 3.01 -68.49 -32.61
N PHE A 610 2.44 -67.82 -31.60
CA PHE A 610 2.44 -68.38 -30.26
C PHE A 610 1.75 -69.72 -30.38
N GLY A 611 2.54 -70.79 -30.27
CA GLY A 611 2.03 -72.14 -30.21
C GLY A 611 1.02 -72.23 -29.08
N ASN A 612 -0.26 -72.26 -29.44
CA ASN A 612 -1.32 -73.08 -28.87
C ASN A 612 -2.70 -72.43 -29.07
N LEU A 613 -3.20 -72.44 -30.30
CA LEU A 613 -4.62 -72.26 -30.61
C LEU A 613 -5.56 -73.16 -29.76
N PRO A 614 -5.16 -74.38 -29.32
CA PRO A 614 -5.96 -75.19 -28.39
C PRO A 614 -6.10 -74.60 -26.98
N GLN A 615 -5.11 -73.84 -26.48
CA GLN A 615 -5.15 -73.25 -25.13
C GLN A 615 -6.08 -72.02 -25.05
N LEU A 616 -6.23 -71.28 -26.16
CA LEU A 616 -7.27 -70.25 -26.25
C LEU A 616 -8.65 -70.88 -26.28
N ARG A 617 -8.84 -71.95 -27.08
CA ARG A 617 -10.10 -72.69 -27.22
C ARG A 617 -10.55 -73.35 -25.92
N SER A 618 -9.61 -73.86 -25.11
CA SER A 618 -9.95 -74.45 -23.81
C SER A 618 -10.42 -73.40 -22.80
N ARG A 619 -9.84 -72.19 -22.82
CA ARG A 619 -10.12 -71.13 -21.84
C ARG A 619 -11.33 -70.27 -22.18
N THR A 620 -11.60 -70.00 -23.46
CA THR A 620 -12.90 -69.42 -23.87
C THR A 620 -14.04 -70.39 -23.58
N ARG A 621 -13.81 -71.70 -23.74
CA ARG A 621 -14.76 -72.72 -23.27
C ARG A 621 -14.88 -72.77 -21.75
N THR A 622 -13.80 -72.59 -20.99
CA THR A 622 -13.87 -72.48 -19.52
C THR A 622 -14.78 -71.31 -19.13
N ILE A 623 -14.54 -70.12 -19.68
CA ILE A 623 -15.38 -68.94 -19.44
C ILE A 623 -16.83 -69.21 -19.87
N ALA A 624 -17.05 -69.69 -21.10
CA ALA A 624 -18.39 -70.01 -21.61
C ALA A 624 -19.12 -71.07 -20.76
N SER A 625 -18.42 -72.11 -20.30
CA SER A 625 -18.97 -73.17 -19.42
C SER A 625 -19.30 -72.67 -18.01
N HIS A 626 -18.64 -71.58 -17.58
CA HIS A 626 -18.93 -70.89 -16.33
C HIS A 626 -20.06 -69.86 -16.47
N LEU A 627 -20.33 -69.35 -17.67
CA LEU A 627 -21.49 -68.47 -17.95
C LEU A 627 -22.81 -69.25 -18.07
N THR A 628 -22.75 -70.56 -18.35
CA THR A 628 -23.92 -71.44 -18.51
C THR A 628 -24.37 -72.14 -17.22
N LYS A 629 -23.64 -71.96 -16.11
CA LYS A 629 -24.01 -72.39 -14.76
C LYS A 629 -24.39 -71.16 -13.94
#